data_AF-A0A1S0TKP9-F1
#
_entry.id   AF-A0A1S0TKP9-F1
#
_cell.length_a   1.000
_cell.length_b   1.000
_cell.length_c   1.000
_cell.angle_alpha   90.00
_cell.angle_beta   90.00
_cell.angle_gamma   90.00
#
_symmetry.space_group_name_H-M   'P 1'
#
loop_
_entity.id
_entity.type
_entity.pdbx_description
1 polymer ?
#
loop_
_entity_poly.entity_id
_entity_poly.type
_entity_poly.pdbx_seq_one_letter_code
_entity_poly.pdbx_strand_id
1 'polypeptide(L)'
;MALLAVILIYLLIDKGFGHYSSHIEHVPTISDLDGLVIAVKTTLKFHESRIRDIIDTWFQLAPNNIYFVTDTPDAKLNEITGGKLIVSDCSNGHTR
;
A
#
# COMPACT_ATOMS: atom_id res chain seq x y z
N MET A 1 27.52 -45.52 -33.37
CA MET A 1 27.55 -44.04 -33.35
C MET A 1 26.23 -43.42 -32.91
N ALA A 2 25.08 -43.83 -33.44
CA ALA A 2 23.76 -43.31 -33.00
C ALA A 2 23.41 -43.66 -31.53
N LEU A 3 23.76 -44.86 -31.05
CA LEU A 3 23.44 -45.29 -29.68
C LEU A 3 24.19 -44.47 -28.60
N LEU A 4 25.43 -44.05 -28.89
CA LEU A 4 26.24 -43.23 -28.00
C LEU A 4 25.66 -41.81 -27.85
N ALA A 5 25.13 -41.24 -28.94
CA ALA A 5 24.46 -39.94 -28.92
C ALA A 5 23.18 -39.98 -28.08
N VAL A 6 22.41 -41.07 -28.16
CA VAL A 6 21.20 -41.26 -27.35
C VAL A 6 21.54 -41.35 -25.87
N ILE A 7 22.56 -42.12 -25.49
CA ILE A 7 23.01 -42.23 -24.09
C ILE A 7 23.52 -40.88 -23.57
N LEU A 8 24.26 -40.11 -24.38
CA LEU A 8 24.75 -38.79 -23.99
C LEU A 8 23.59 -37.79 -23.78
N ILE A 9 22.55 -37.86 -24.61
CA ILE A 9 21.32 -37.06 -24.45
C ILE A 9 20.59 -37.44 -23.15
N TYR A 10 20.44 -38.73 -22.86
CA TYR A 10 19.85 -39.17 -21.59
C TYR A 10 20.67 -38.73 -20.37
N LEU A 11 22.01 -38.79 -20.46
CA LEU A 11 22.88 -38.32 -19.38
C LEU A 11 22.82 -36.79 -19.19
N LEU A 12 22.62 -36.01 -20.26
CA LEU A 12 22.41 -34.56 -20.20
C LEU A 12 21.03 -34.18 -19.65
N ILE A 13 20.00 -34.99 -19.90
CA ILE A 13 18.65 -34.79 -19.35
C ILE A 13 18.58 -35.19 -17.87
N ASP A 14 19.27 -36.28 -17.47
CA ASP A 14 19.25 -36.83 -16.11
C ASP A 14 20.17 -36.04 -15.16
N LYS A 15 21.34 -35.60 -15.65
CA LYS A 15 22.23 -34.66 -14.95
C LYS A 15 21.83 -33.23 -15.33
N GLY A 16 20.55 -32.90 -15.14
CA GLY A 16 20.01 -31.55 -15.28
C GLY A 16 20.96 -30.55 -14.62
N PHE A 17 21.76 -29.89 -15.46
CA PHE A 17 22.84 -29.04 -15.00
C PHE A 17 22.23 -27.73 -14.55
N GLY A 18 22.02 -27.65 -13.24
CA GLY A 18 21.75 -26.42 -12.54
C GLY A 18 20.28 -26.02 -12.58
N HIS A 19 19.46 -26.68 -11.77
CA HIS A 19 18.51 -25.90 -10.98
C HIS A 19 19.36 -25.02 -10.05
N TYR A 20 19.90 -23.91 -10.57
CA TYR A 20 20.33 -22.82 -9.73
C TYR A 20 19.05 -22.30 -9.12
N SER A 21 18.68 -22.88 -7.97
CA SER A 21 17.73 -22.25 -7.07
C SER A 21 18.40 -20.96 -6.66
N SER A 22 18.20 -19.91 -7.46
CA SER A 22 18.19 -18.58 -6.87
C SER A 22 17.20 -18.71 -5.73
N HIS A 23 17.70 -18.72 -4.51
CA HIS A 23 16.93 -18.32 -3.36
C HIS A 23 16.49 -16.88 -3.68
N ILE A 24 15.45 -16.75 -4.50
CA ILE A 24 14.64 -15.55 -4.55
C ILE A 24 13.99 -15.63 -3.20
N GLU A 25 14.61 -14.95 -2.25
CA GLU A 25 13.90 -14.46 -1.09
C GLU A 25 12.64 -13.84 -1.68
N HIS A 26 11.51 -14.51 -1.48
CA HIS A 26 10.22 -13.98 -1.87
C HIS A 26 10.02 -12.77 -0.98
N VAL A 27 10.56 -11.62 -1.41
CA VAL A 27 10.16 -10.33 -0.87
C VAL A 27 8.67 -10.32 -1.13
N PRO A 28 7.83 -10.36 -0.09
CA PRO A 28 6.41 -10.31 -0.30
C PRO A 28 6.16 -9.04 -1.10
N THR A 29 5.74 -9.21 -2.34
CA THR A 29 5.17 -8.12 -3.13
C THR A 29 3.80 -7.91 -2.49
N ILE A 30 3.82 -7.27 -1.32
CA ILE A 30 2.68 -6.56 -0.78
C ILE A 30 2.11 -5.85 -2.00
N SER A 31 0.83 -6.08 -2.35
CA SER A 31 0.18 -5.30 -3.41
C SER A 31 0.56 -3.84 -3.17
N ASP A 32 0.85 -3.05 -4.21
CA ASP A 32 1.50 -1.73 -4.03
C ASP A 32 0.81 -0.83 -2.98
N LEU A 33 -0.44 -1.13 -2.61
CA LEU A 33 -1.24 -0.46 -1.59
C LEU A 33 -1.44 -1.22 -0.26
N ASP A 34 -1.27 -2.54 -0.16
CA ASP A 34 -1.60 -3.30 1.07
C ASP A 34 -0.73 -2.92 2.28
N GLY A 35 0.44 -2.31 2.03
CA GLY A 35 1.37 -1.82 3.06
C GLY A 35 1.39 -0.31 3.23
N LEU A 36 0.57 0.43 2.47
CA LEU A 36 0.58 1.89 2.44
C LEU A 36 -0.52 2.47 3.33
N VAL A 37 -0.14 3.39 4.22
CA VAL A 37 -1.08 4.22 4.99
C VAL A 37 -0.72 5.68 4.80
N ILE A 38 -1.71 6.48 4.41
CA ILE A 38 -1.56 7.93 4.23
C ILE A 38 -2.38 8.63 5.31
N ALA A 39 -1.70 9.32 6.23
CA ALA A 39 -2.36 10.12 7.26
C ALA A 39 -2.35 11.60 6.87
N VAL A 40 -3.54 12.20 6.73
CA VAL A 40 -3.74 13.62 6.43
C VAL A 40 -4.07 14.36 7.71
N LYS A 41 -3.13 15.17 8.20
CA LYS A 41 -3.38 16.05 9.34
C LYS A 41 -4.18 17.28 8.90
N THR A 42 -5.22 17.60 9.66
CA THR A 42 -6.07 18.78 9.43
C THR A 42 -6.59 19.35 10.76
N THR A 43 -7.43 20.38 10.66
CA THR A 43 -8.14 21.05 11.76
C THR A 43 -9.49 21.53 11.23
N LEU A 44 -10.45 21.82 12.11
CA LEU A 44 -11.78 22.33 11.78
C LEU A 44 -11.77 23.40 10.67
N LYS A 45 -10.83 24.36 10.75
CA LYS A 45 -10.71 25.47 9.79
C LYS A 45 -10.56 25.02 8.33
N PHE A 46 -10.03 23.82 8.10
CA PHE A 46 -9.69 23.32 6.77
C PHE A 46 -10.60 22.22 6.25
N HIS A 47 -11.62 21.80 7.01
CA HIS A 47 -12.55 20.75 6.59
C HIS A 47 -13.24 21.09 5.26
N GLU A 48 -13.75 22.32 5.11
CA GLU A 48 -14.42 22.73 3.87
C GLU A 48 -13.47 23.34 2.83
N SER A 49 -12.37 23.97 3.26
CA SER A 49 -11.52 24.77 2.36
C SER A 49 -10.33 24.01 1.74
N ARG A 50 -9.91 22.88 2.32
CA ARG A 50 -8.77 22.09 1.81
C ARG A 50 -9.06 20.60 1.73
N ILE A 51 -9.75 20.06 2.73
CA ILE A 51 -10.08 18.63 2.73
C ILE A 51 -11.05 18.28 1.60
N ARG A 52 -11.94 19.20 1.25
CA ARG A 52 -12.84 19.01 0.10
C ARG A 52 -12.09 18.79 -1.22
N ASP A 53 -11.04 19.56 -1.49
CA ASP A 53 -10.21 19.37 -2.70
C ASP A 53 -9.53 18.00 -2.71
N ILE A 54 -9.11 17.50 -1.54
CA ILE A 54 -8.50 16.17 -1.40
C ILE A 54 -9.52 15.07 -1.69
N ILE A 55 -10.74 15.19 -1.13
CA ILE A 55 -11.86 14.26 -1.34
C ILE A 55 -12.23 14.20 -2.82
N ASP A 56 -12.32 15.36 -3.47
CA ASP A 56 -12.72 15.48 -4.87
C ASP A 56 -11.62 15.06 -5.85
N THR A 57 -10.38 14.82 -5.36
CA THR A 57 -9.24 14.41 -6.19
C THR A 57 -8.64 13.08 -5.73
N TRP A 58 -7.45 13.10 -5.12
CA TRP A 58 -6.62 11.92 -4.93
C TRP A 58 -7.10 10.97 -3.84
N PHE A 59 -8.04 11.40 -2.97
CA PHE A 59 -8.70 10.47 -2.04
C PHE A 59 -9.37 9.30 -2.77
N GLN A 60 -9.93 9.56 -3.96
CA GLN A 60 -10.63 8.57 -4.76
C GLN A 60 -9.71 7.45 -5.29
N LEU A 61 -8.40 7.69 -5.33
CA LEU A 61 -7.42 6.73 -5.84
C LEU A 61 -7.13 5.61 -4.83
N ALA A 62 -7.24 5.89 -3.53
CA ALA A 62 -6.90 4.93 -2.48
C ALA A 62 -7.71 5.17 -1.18
N PRO A 63 -9.05 5.18 -1.24
CA PRO A 63 -9.88 5.57 -0.09
C PRO A 63 -9.66 4.65 1.12
N ASN A 64 -9.28 3.39 0.90
CA ASN A 64 -9.01 2.44 1.98
C ASN A 64 -7.74 2.74 2.76
N ASN A 65 -6.78 3.44 2.16
CA ASN A 65 -5.44 3.68 2.71
C ASN A 65 -5.29 5.05 3.35
N ILE A 66 -6.27 5.96 3.16
CA ILE A 66 -6.18 7.37 3.56
C ILE A 66 -7.02 7.63 4.79
N TYR A 67 -6.41 8.22 5.82
CA TYR A 67 -7.06 8.58 7.08
C TYR A 67 -6.89 10.07 7.36
N PHE A 68 -7.94 10.73 7.82
CA PHE A 68 -7.92 12.15 8.17
C PHE A 68 -7.83 12.28 9.69
N VAL A 69 -6.76 12.92 10.19
CA VAL A 69 -6.56 13.18 11.61
C VAL A 69 -6.86 14.65 11.89
N THR A 70 -7.83 14.91 12.74
CA THR A 70 -8.33 16.26 13.03
C THR A 70 -8.46 16.51 14.53
N ASP A 71 -8.48 17.77 14.93
CA ASP A 71 -8.71 18.20 16.32
C ASP A 71 -10.20 18.31 16.68
N THR A 72 -11.11 18.24 15.69
CA THR A 72 -12.54 18.50 15.90
C THR A 72 -13.39 17.47 15.16
N PRO A 73 -14.44 16.89 15.78
CA PRO A 73 -15.33 15.97 15.09
C PRO A 73 -16.10 16.64 13.95
N ASP A 74 -16.35 15.88 12.88
CA ASP A 74 -17.17 16.31 11.74
C ASP A 74 -17.91 15.10 11.16
N ALA A 75 -19.22 15.04 11.43
CA ALA A 75 -20.05 13.90 11.05
C ALA A 75 -20.14 13.73 9.52
N LYS A 76 -20.26 14.84 8.79
CA LYS A 76 -20.37 14.84 7.32
C LYS A 76 -19.06 14.36 6.70
N LEU A 77 -17.94 14.88 7.16
CA LEU A 77 -16.62 14.44 6.68
C LEU A 77 -16.36 12.97 7.02
N ASN A 78 -16.75 12.51 8.21
CA ASN A 78 -16.61 11.12 8.59
C ASN A 78 -17.47 10.18 7.72
N GLU A 79 -18.70 10.58 7.39
CA GLU A 79 -19.58 9.84 6.49
C GLU A 79 -18.99 9.74 5.07
N ILE A 80 -18.56 10.86 4.50
CA ILE A 80 -17.97 10.93 3.15
C ILE A 80 -16.70 10.06 3.05
N THR A 81 -15.90 10.02 4.11
CA THR A 81 -14.65 9.26 4.15
C THR A 81 -14.82 7.81 4.57
N GLY A 82 -16.07 7.34 4.77
CA GLY A 82 -16.36 5.95 5.14
C GLY A 82 -15.83 5.58 6.53
N GLY A 83 -15.90 6.51 7.49
CA GLY A 83 -15.45 6.28 8.87
C GLY A 83 -13.96 6.48 9.09
N LYS A 84 -13.26 7.17 8.19
CA LYS A 84 -11.79 7.37 8.24
C LYS A 84 -11.37 8.73 8.82
N LEU A 85 -12.27 9.40 9.54
CA LEU A 85 -11.96 10.59 10.33
C LEU A 85 -11.60 10.19 11.76
N ILE A 86 -10.39 10.51 12.17
CA ILE A 86 -9.84 10.27 13.50
C ILE A 86 -9.76 11.61 14.23
N VAL A 87 -10.48 11.73 15.34
CA VAL A 87 -10.39 12.89 16.22
C VAL A 87 -9.27 12.66 17.23
N SER A 88 -8.27 13.52 17.24
CA SER A 88 -7.17 13.48 18.21
C SER A 88 -7.48 14.36 19.41
N ASP A 89 -7.32 13.84 20.63
CA ASP A 89 -7.41 14.59 21.89
C ASP A 89 -6.15 15.47 22.15
N CYS A 90 -5.60 16.06 21.10
CA CYS A 90 -4.45 16.94 21.23
C CYS A 90 -4.88 18.25 21.90
N SER A 91 -4.20 18.62 22.99
CA SER A 91 -4.39 19.91 23.62
C SER A 91 -4.01 21.04 22.66
N ASN A 92 -4.66 22.20 22.78
CA ASN A 92 -4.45 23.42 21.97
C ASN A 92 -3.03 24.04 22.06
N GLY A 93 -2.04 23.30 22.56
CA GLY A 93 -0.71 23.81 22.91
C GLY A 93 0.30 23.90 21.77
N HIS A 94 -0.10 23.62 20.52
CA HIS A 94 0.83 23.65 19.38
C HIS A 94 0.33 24.62 18.30
N THR A 95 0.72 25.89 18.45
CA THR A 95 0.77 26.85 17.35
C THR A 95 2.05 26.66 16.54
N ARG A 96 1.90 26.83 15.22
CA ARG A 96 2.96 26.68 14.22
C ARG A 96 4.13 27.66 14.43
#